data_AF-A0A928YDX3-F1
#
_entry.id   AF-A0A928YDX3-F1
#
_cell.length_a   1.000
_cell.length_b   1.000
_cell.length_c   1.000
_cell.angle_alpha   90.00
_cell.angle_beta   90.00
_cell.angle_gamma   90.00
#
_symmetry.space_group_name_H-M   'P 1'
#
loop_
_entity.id
_entity.type
_entity.pdbx_description
1 polymer ?
#
loop_
_entity_poly.entity_id
_entity_poly.type
_entity_poly.pdbx_seq_one_letter_code
_entity_poly.pdbx_strand_id
1 'polypeptide(L)'
;MDRAQERITGGGEAGEEPAQYEHVNINSLITNDAKTVGAEHVAISQMNEYGFDKILQGLDFTDDQIAYSKMLIVGRMVHPGSERDTVRWLSETSGAGELLDSGVKLYDKALHRAAVLLWENHAAIEQELSKRAREIFSLKETVILYDLTNTYFEGSKRGSKVARRYKSKESRNDCPLITLSLTVDEEGFPKQSKVFEGNVSEPGTLKDILDGLKKEDGMFSNDRTIVMDAGIATEENIALIRKNGYKYVVVSRKKSFEDTFWPETDEEKIMLSDGKTTLGMKLVRTEEEAFLLCHSEAKEAKEAKEKSILSLKEQRFEEALWQ
;
A
#
# COMPACT_ATOMS: atom_id res chain seq x y z
N MET A 1 19.23 -43.52 56.13
CA MET A 1 20.22 -43.90 55.12
C MET A 1 20.35 -42.71 54.18
N ASP A 2 21.21 -41.77 54.56
CA ASP A 2 21.62 -40.68 53.69
C ASP A 2 22.61 -41.21 52.66
N ARG A 3 22.38 -40.87 51.38
CA ARG A 3 23.43 -40.93 50.36
C ARG A 3 23.77 -39.50 49.96
N ALA A 4 25.01 -39.15 50.27
CA ALA A 4 25.70 -37.97 49.78
C ALA A 4 25.81 -37.98 48.24
N GLN A 5 25.81 -36.78 47.65
CA GLN A 5 26.59 -36.49 46.47
C GLN A 5 27.14 -35.05 46.59
N GLU A 6 28.46 -34.96 46.51
CA GLU A 6 29.27 -33.76 46.67
C GLU A 6 28.93 -32.68 45.63
N ARG A 7 28.87 -31.43 46.08
CA ARG A 7 28.97 -30.25 45.21
C ARG A 7 30.44 -29.91 44.99
N ILE A 8 30.83 -29.83 43.72
CA ILE A 8 32.11 -29.29 43.27
C ILE A 8 32.12 -27.78 43.58
N THR A 9 33.12 -27.34 44.34
CA THR A 9 33.43 -25.94 44.63
C THR A 9 34.03 -25.27 43.40
N GLY A 10 33.31 -24.30 42.85
CA GLY A 10 33.80 -23.40 41.80
C GLY A 10 32.97 -22.13 41.82
N GLY A 11 33.31 -21.20 42.70
CA GLY A 11 32.70 -19.88 42.79
C GLY A 11 33.77 -18.86 43.13
N GLY A 12 34.40 -18.29 42.08
CA GLY A 12 35.18 -17.07 42.23
C GLY A 12 34.24 -15.93 42.56
N GLU A 13 34.50 -15.25 43.68
CA GLU A 13 33.83 -14.00 44.03
C GLU A 13 34.19 -12.94 42.98
N ALA A 14 33.23 -12.60 42.12
CA ALA A 14 33.30 -11.36 41.36
C ALA A 14 33.08 -10.21 42.36
N GLY A 15 34.16 -9.50 42.69
CA GLY A 15 34.07 -8.32 43.55
C GLY A 15 33.11 -7.30 42.93
N GLU A 16 32.09 -6.88 43.69
CA GLU A 16 31.26 -5.75 43.33
C GLU A 16 32.13 -4.49 43.30
N GLU A 17 32.32 -3.90 42.11
CA GLU A 17 32.95 -2.59 42.01
C GLU A 17 32.10 -1.55 42.76
N PRO A 18 32.71 -0.67 43.57
CA PRO A 18 31.99 0.32 44.33
C PRO A 18 31.27 1.30 43.39
N ALA A 19 29.99 1.57 43.65
CA ALA A 19 29.22 2.52 42.86
C ALA A 19 29.85 3.93 42.90
N GLN A 20 30.29 4.40 41.73
CA GLN A 20 30.80 5.75 41.55
C GLN A 20 29.62 6.71 41.34
N TYR A 21 29.47 7.68 42.25
CA TYR A 21 28.46 8.74 42.16
C TYR A 21 29.14 10.07 41.81
N GLU A 22 28.67 10.70 40.74
CA GLU A 22 29.11 12.03 40.31
C GLU A 22 27.97 13.04 40.51
N HIS A 23 28.28 14.21 41.07
CA HIS A 23 27.31 15.27 41.27
C HIS A 23 27.17 16.12 39.99
N VAL A 24 26.10 15.90 39.23
CA VAL A 24 25.77 16.71 38.04
C VAL A 24 24.82 17.84 38.43
N ASN A 25 25.19 19.09 38.16
CA ASN A 25 24.28 20.22 38.29
C ASN A 25 23.33 20.26 37.08
N ILE A 26 22.08 19.85 37.28
CA ILE A 26 21.07 19.79 36.22
C ILE A 26 20.81 21.18 35.59
N ASN A 27 20.94 22.25 36.38
CA ASN A 27 20.77 23.63 35.88
C ASN A 27 21.94 24.12 35.01
N SER A 28 23.03 23.35 34.92
CA SER A 28 24.17 23.63 34.04
C SER A 28 24.17 22.80 32.75
N LEU A 29 23.18 21.92 32.56
CA LEU A 29 23.06 21.14 31.34
C LEU A 29 22.68 22.06 30.17
N ILE A 30 23.55 22.09 29.17
CA ILE A 30 23.30 22.71 27.88
C ILE A 30 23.20 21.59 26.87
N THR A 31 22.02 21.39 26.29
CA THR A 31 21.82 20.49 25.16
C THR A 31 22.11 21.24 23.87
N ASN A 32 23.18 20.86 23.20
CA ASN A 32 23.48 21.30 21.84
C ASN A 32 23.10 20.17 20.88
N ASP A 33 22.49 20.53 19.74
CA ASP A 33 22.18 19.60 18.65
C ASP A 33 21.27 18.42 19.04
N ALA A 34 20.18 18.70 19.75
CA ALA A 34 19.19 17.68 20.11
C ALA A 34 18.40 17.23 18.86
N LYS A 35 18.52 15.94 18.52
CA LYS A 35 17.93 15.33 17.32
C LYS A 35 16.89 14.25 17.65
N THR A 36 15.92 14.06 16.75
CA THR A 36 14.91 13.00 16.83
C THR A 36 15.44 11.68 16.27
N VAL A 37 15.17 10.56 16.95
CA VAL A 37 15.63 9.22 16.52
C VAL A 37 14.54 8.13 16.58
N GLY A 38 13.29 8.49 16.86
CA GLY A 38 12.23 7.53 17.09
C GLY A 38 11.77 6.83 15.80
N ALA A 39 11.00 7.56 14.98
CA ALA A 39 10.49 7.02 13.72
C ALA A 39 11.61 6.75 12.71
N GLU A 40 12.69 7.54 12.78
CA GLU A 40 13.91 7.36 12.00
C GLU A 40 14.51 5.97 12.21
N HIS A 41 14.69 5.57 13.47
CA HIS A 41 15.28 4.29 13.80
C HIS A 41 14.40 3.13 13.34
N VAL A 42 13.08 3.23 13.49
CA VAL A 42 12.14 2.21 13.00
C VAL A 42 12.26 2.04 11.49
N ALA A 43 12.25 3.13 10.73
CA ALA A 43 12.37 3.08 9.28
C ALA A 43 13.72 2.49 8.82
N ILE A 44 14.82 2.89 9.45
CA ILE A 44 16.17 2.38 9.11
C ILE A 44 16.31 0.90 9.50
N SER A 45 15.84 0.52 10.68
CA SER A 45 15.85 -0.88 11.14
C SER A 45 15.06 -1.77 10.18
N GLN A 46 13.87 -1.32 9.75
CA GLN A 46 13.06 -2.09 8.81
C GLN A 46 13.75 -2.22 7.44
N MET A 47 14.35 -1.15 6.91
CA MET A 47 15.12 -1.22 5.67
C MET A 47 16.29 -2.22 5.78
N ASN A 48 16.96 -2.28 6.93
CA ASN A 48 18.05 -3.23 7.17
C ASN A 48 17.53 -4.68 7.22
N GLU A 49 16.40 -4.93 7.88
CA GLU A 49 15.77 -6.27 7.96
C GLU A 49 15.35 -6.80 6.58
N TYR A 50 14.79 -5.92 5.74
CA TYR A 50 14.46 -6.24 4.35
C TYR A 50 15.72 -6.47 3.49
N GLY A 51 16.90 -6.05 3.95
CA GLY A 51 18.14 -6.12 3.19
C GLY A 51 18.20 -5.10 2.07
N PHE A 52 17.59 -3.92 2.27
CA PHE A 52 17.43 -2.89 1.24
C PHE A 52 18.75 -2.48 0.59
N ASP A 53 19.82 -2.37 1.38
CA ASP A 53 21.16 -2.03 0.88
C ASP A 53 21.64 -3.06 -0.16
N LYS A 54 21.41 -4.36 0.09
CA LYS A 54 21.78 -5.43 -0.85
C LYS A 54 20.94 -5.41 -2.12
N ILE A 55 19.66 -5.07 -2.01
CA ILE A 55 18.77 -4.91 -3.16
C ILE A 55 19.31 -3.81 -4.07
N LEU A 56 19.64 -2.65 -3.50
CA LEU A 56 20.16 -1.53 -4.27
C LEU A 56 21.57 -1.79 -4.82
N GLN A 57 22.46 -2.45 -4.06
CA GLN A 57 23.78 -2.88 -4.54
C GLN A 57 23.67 -3.82 -5.75
N GLY A 58 22.69 -4.74 -5.75
CA GLY A 58 22.41 -5.63 -6.88
C GLY A 58 21.92 -4.92 -8.14
N LEU A 59 21.55 -3.64 -8.02
CA LEU A 59 21.12 -2.76 -9.11
C LEU A 59 22.16 -1.67 -9.41
N ASP A 60 23.42 -1.91 -9.02
CA ASP A 60 24.59 -1.04 -9.25
C ASP A 60 24.51 0.34 -8.57
N PHE A 61 23.77 0.47 -7.46
CA PHE A 61 23.80 1.69 -6.66
C PHE A 61 25.12 1.78 -5.88
N THR A 62 25.75 2.96 -5.88
CA THR A 62 26.91 3.24 -5.03
C THR A 62 26.49 3.41 -3.57
N ASP A 63 27.41 3.25 -2.62
CA ASP A 63 27.12 3.45 -1.19
C ASP A 63 26.50 4.83 -0.90
N ASP A 64 27.02 5.89 -1.54
CA ASP A 64 26.41 7.23 -1.46
C ASP A 64 24.96 7.26 -1.95
N GLN A 65 24.65 6.60 -3.08
CA GLN A 65 23.30 6.57 -3.63
C GLN A 65 22.34 5.79 -2.72
N ILE A 66 22.82 4.73 -2.08
CA ILE A 66 22.07 3.96 -1.09
C ILE A 66 21.76 4.83 0.13
N ALA A 67 22.76 5.53 0.65
CA ALA A 67 22.59 6.47 1.76
C ALA A 67 21.55 7.55 1.43
N TYR A 68 21.67 8.21 0.26
CA TYR A 68 20.69 9.21 -0.18
C TYR A 68 19.29 8.62 -0.38
N SER A 69 19.18 7.38 -0.85
CA SER A 69 17.90 6.68 -1.03
C SER A 69 17.22 6.41 0.31
N LYS A 70 17.96 5.89 1.30
CA LYS A 70 17.47 5.67 2.67
C LYS A 70 17.05 6.98 3.32
N MET A 71 17.87 8.02 3.24
CA MET A 71 17.54 9.35 3.77
C MET A 71 16.28 9.94 3.13
N LEU A 72 16.12 9.79 1.81
CA LEU A 72 14.93 10.24 1.10
C LEU A 72 13.70 9.48 1.59
N ILE A 73 13.75 8.15 1.68
CA ILE A 73 12.63 7.32 2.13
C ILE A 73 12.24 7.67 3.57
N VAL A 74 13.21 7.77 4.49
CA VAL A 74 12.96 8.19 5.87
C VAL A 74 12.32 9.58 5.91
N GLY A 75 12.84 10.53 5.13
CA GLY A 75 12.26 11.86 5.01
C GLY A 75 10.81 11.83 4.55
N ARG A 76 10.47 10.99 3.54
CA ARG A 76 9.10 10.84 3.05
C ARG A 76 8.15 10.21 4.08
N MET A 77 8.65 9.31 4.92
CA MET A 77 7.85 8.63 5.96
C MET A 77 7.64 9.49 7.21
N VAL A 78 8.67 10.21 7.65
CA VAL A 78 8.69 10.90 8.96
C VAL A 78 8.37 12.39 8.84
N HIS A 79 8.86 13.05 7.78
CA HIS A 79 8.71 14.50 7.57
C HIS A 79 8.43 14.81 6.09
N PRO A 80 7.23 14.46 5.59
CA PRO A 80 6.92 14.60 4.18
C PRO A 80 6.99 16.06 3.72
N GLY A 81 7.96 16.36 2.86
CA GLY A 81 8.24 17.71 2.35
C GLY A 81 8.95 17.70 1.00
N SER A 82 9.42 18.86 0.54
CA SER A 82 10.30 18.94 -0.64
C SER A 82 11.70 18.38 -0.33
N GLU A 83 12.49 17.97 -1.32
CA GLU A 83 13.87 17.50 -1.10
C GLU A 83 14.71 18.54 -0.34
N ARG A 84 14.51 19.83 -0.63
CA ARG A 84 15.17 20.93 0.09
C ARG A 84 14.77 20.98 1.57
N ASP A 85 13.50 20.74 1.84
CA ASP A 85 12.95 20.72 3.20
C ASP A 85 13.42 19.47 3.97
N THR A 86 13.45 18.32 3.30
CA THR A 86 14.03 17.07 3.82
C THR A 86 15.51 17.25 4.17
N VAL A 87 16.30 17.91 3.33
CA VAL A 87 17.71 18.22 3.64
C VAL A 87 17.84 19.07 4.90
N ARG A 88 17.03 20.12 5.03
CA ARG A 88 17.03 20.98 6.21
C ARG A 88 16.66 20.17 7.46
N TRP A 89 15.57 19.40 7.40
CA TRP A 89 15.11 18.56 8.51
C TRP A 89 16.15 17.51 8.92
N LEU A 90 16.76 16.81 7.96
CA LEU A 90 17.84 15.84 8.23
C LEU A 90 19.09 16.49 8.85
N SER A 91 19.35 17.76 8.55
CA SER A 91 20.52 18.46 9.08
C SER A 91 20.29 19.04 10.47
N GLU A 92 19.09 19.58 10.72
CA GLU A 92 18.80 20.42 11.89
C GLU A 92 17.94 19.74 12.95
N THR A 93 17.26 18.64 12.63
CA THR A 93 16.23 18.05 13.51
C THR A 93 16.34 16.54 13.64
N SER A 94 16.63 15.84 12.54
CA SER A 94 16.62 14.38 12.53
C SER A 94 18.00 13.78 12.81
N GLY A 95 18.03 12.71 13.60
CA GLY A 95 19.18 11.86 13.86
C GLY A 95 19.37 10.74 12.82
N ALA A 96 18.59 10.76 11.73
CA ALA A 96 18.68 9.75 10.68
C ALA A 96 20.05 9.73 9.98
N GLY A 97 20.74 10.88 9.90
CA GLY A 97 22.09 10.96 9.33
C GLY A 97 23.10 10.16 10.15
N GLU A 98 23.06 10.33 11.47
CA GLU A 98 23.90 9.64 12.44
C GLU A 98 23.58 8.14 12.49
N LEU A 99 22.30 7.77 12.42
CA LEU A 99 21.87 6.38 12.37
C LEU A 99 22.36 5.63 11.12
N LEU A 100 22.58 6.34 10.02
CA LEU A 100 23.09 5.76 8.76
C LEU A 100 24.61 5.76 8.66
N ASP A 101 25.30 6.61 9.43
CA ASP A 101 26.77 6.76 9.50
C ASP A 101 27.48 6.80 8.13
N SER A 102 26.83 7.42 7.14
CA SER A 102 27.29 7.34 5.73
C SER A 102 28.38 8.34 5.36
N GLY A 103 28.63 9.37 6.19
CA GLY A 103 29.60 10.43 5.90
C GLY A 103 29.30 11.30 4.66
N VAL A 104 28.17 11.09 3.99
CA VAL A 104 27.83 11.79 2.75
C VAL A 104 27.49 13.26 3.00
N LYS A 105 27.92 14.13 2.08
CA LYS A 105 27.47 15.53 2.10
C LYS A 105 26.02 15.59 1.62
N LEU A 106 25.13 16.06 2.49
CA LEU A 106 23.70 16.16 2.18
C LEU A 106 23.36 17.46 1.42
N TYR A 107 22.60 17.34 0.32
CA TYR A 107 22.05 18.46 -0.44
C TYR A 107 20.88 18.00 -1.32
N ASP A 108 20.02 18.92 -1.71
CA ASP A 108 18.71 18.66 -2.35
C ASP A 108 18.84 17.93 -3.69
N LYS A 109 19.82 18.33 -4.51
CA LYS A 109 20.08 17.68 -5.81
C LYS A 109 20.50 16.22 -5.66
N ALA A 110 21.13 15.83 -4.54
CA ALA A 110 21.48 14.43 -4.29
C ALA A 110 20.22 13.60 -4.06
N LEU A 111 19.32 14.07 -3.19
CA LEU A 111 18.03 13.42 -2.93
C LEU A 111 17.17 13.34 -4.19
N HIS A 112 17.15 14.40 -5.02
CA HIS A 112 16.42 14.38 -6.28
C HIS A 112 16.97 13.33 -7.26
N ARG A 113 18.31 13.19 -7.37
CA ARG A 113 18.90 12.14 -8.22
C ARG A 113 18.62 10.74 -7.67
N ALA A 114 18.65 10.56 -6.36
CA ALA A 114 18.26 9.29 -5.73
C ALA A 114 16.80 8.94 -6.03
N ALA A 115 15.88 9.91 -5.98
CA ALA A 115 14.47 9.70 -6.34
C ALA A 115 14.31 9.20 -7.80
N VAL A 116 15.03 9.80 -8.74
CA VAL A 116 15.03 9.38 -10.15
C VAL A 116 15.58 7.97 -10.29
N LEU A 117 16.70 7.66 -9.63
CA LEU A 117 17.36 6.36 -9.71
C LEU A 117 16.49 5.25 -9.11
N LEU A 118 15.83 5.51 -7.98
CA LEU A 118 14.82 4.62 -7.39
C LEU A 118 13.66 4.39 -8.36
N TRP A 119 13.18 5.45 -9.02
CA TRP A 119 12.09 5.33 -10.00
C TRP A 119 12.50 4.54 -11.24
N GLU A 120 13.71 4.74 -11.77
CA GLU A 120 14.20 3.97 -12.92
C GLU A 120 14.30 2.46 -12.63
N ASN A 121 14.51 2.10 -11.36
CA ASN A 121 14.66 0.73 -10.90
C ASN A 121 13.45 0.19 -10.10
N HIS A 122 12.34 0.94 -10.03
CA HIS A 122 11.24 0.66 -9.11
C HIS A 122 10.69 -0.77 -9.24
N ALA A 123 10.52 -1.28 -10.46
CA ALA A 123 9.94 -2.61 -10.68
C ALA A 123 10.81 -3.73 -10.08
N ALA A 124 12.14 -3.63 -10.21
CA ALA A 124 13.05 -4.61 -9.63
C ALA A 124 13.11 -4.48 -8.09
N ILE A 125 13.09 -3.24 -7.58
CA ILE A 125 13.06 -2.96 -6.15
C ILE A 125 11.78 -3.49 -5.51
N GLU A 126 10.61 -3.22 -6.10
CA GLU A 126 9.32 -3.71 -5.62
C GLU A 126 9.26 -5.24 -5.63
N GLN A 127 9.75 -5.90 -6.68
CA GLN A 127 9.79 -7.35 -6.77
C GLN A 127 10.65 -7.98 -5.66
N GLU A 128 11.86 -7.45 -5.43
CA GLU A 128 12.71 -7.96 -4.35
C GLU A 128 12.11 -7.64 -2.97
N LEU A 129 11.55 -6.46 -2.75
CA LEU A 129 10.88 -6.13 -1.48
C LEU A 129 9.65 -7.04 -1.23
N SER A 130 8.84 -7.29 -2.24
CA SER A 130 7.69 -8.21 -2.19
C SER A 130 8.12 -9.62 -1.78
N LYS A 131 9.17 -10.14 -2.43
CA LYS A 131 9.78 -11.42 -2.10
C LYS A 131 10.33 -11.45 -0.68
N ARG A 132 11.05 -10.41 -0.24
CA ARG A 132 11.59 -10.32 1.12
C ARG A 132 10.48 -10.28 2.17
N ALA A 133 9.40 -9.53 1.92
CA ALA A 133 8.22 -9.54 2.78
C ALA A 133 7.61 -10.95 2.89
N ARG A 134 7.46 -11.64 1.76
CA ARG A 134 6.96 -13.02 1.72
C ARG A 134 7.81 -13.96 2.58
N GLU A 135 9.13 -13.86 2.49
CA GLU A 135 10.07 -14.67 3.27
C GLU A 135 10.02 -14.34 4.77
N ILE A 136 10.07 -13.06 5.14
CA ILE A 136 10.13 -12.61 6.55
C ILE A 136 8.82 -12.92 7.28
N PHE A 137 7.69 -12.62 6.65
CA PHE A 137 6.36 -12.75 7.27
C PHE A 137 5.65 -14.05 6.90
N SER A 138 6.27 -14.93 6.09
CA SER A 138 5.67 -16.18 5.61
C SER A 138 4.31 -15.96 4.94
N LEU A 139 4.23 -14.92 4.11
CA LEU A 139 2.98 -14.51 3.45
C LEU A 139 2.51 -15.58 2.47
N LYS A 140 1.24 -15.97 2.57
CA LYS A 140 0.66 -17.01 1.72
C LYS A 140 0.25 -16.49 0.35
N GLU A 141 -0.14 -15.21 0.29
CA GLU A 141 -0.56 -14.52 -0.93
C GLU A 141 -1.64 -15.28 -1.71
N THR A 142 -2.65 -15.74 -0.97
CA THR A 142 -3.78 -16.51 -1.51
C THR A 142 -4.87 -15.60 -2.06
N VAL A 143 -4.97 -14.37 -1.55
CA VAL A 143 -5.90 -13.35 -2.04
C VAL A 143 -5.09 -12.13 -2.46
N ILE A 144 -5.33 -11.68 -3.68
CA ILE A 144 -4.69 -10.49 -4.21
C ILE A 144 -5.76 -9.42 -4.38
N LEU A 145 -5.61 -8.32 -3.65
CA LEU A 145 -6.48 -7.17 -3.76
C LEU A 145 -5.91 -6.19 -4.78
N TYR A 146 -6.75 -5.79 -5.72
CA TYR A 146 -6.38 -4.85 -6.77
C TYR A 146 -7.31 -3.64 -6.79
N ASP A 147 -6.72 -2.45 -6.66
CA ASP A 147 -7.44 -1.18 -6.73
C ASP A 147 -6.79 -0.18 -7.69
N LEU A 148 -7.64 0.66 -8.30
CA LEU A 148 -7.26 1.77 -9.15
C LEU A 148 -7.76 3.08 -8.54
N THR A 149 -6.83 3.98 -8.29
CA THR A 149 -7.13 5.32 -7.80
C THR A 149 -6.61 6.38 -8.77
N ASN A 150 -7.32 7.50 -8.88
CA ASN A 150 -6.89 8.64 -9.68
C ASN A 150 -6.37 9.73 -8.75
N THR A 151 -5.23 10.31 -9.09
CA THR A 151 -4.73 11.52 -8.44
C THR A 151 -4.49 12.61 -9.49
N TYR A 152 -4.47 13.86 -9.07
CA TYR A 152 -4.33 15.02 -9.95
C TYR A 152 -3.18 15.93 -9.54
N PHE A 153 -2.71 16.70 -10.51
CA PHE A 153 -1.78 17.78 -10.25
C PHE A 153 -2.50 19.12 -10.23
N GLU A 154 -2.16 19.96 -9.27
CA GLU A 154 -2.63 21.35 -9.22
C GLU A 154 -1.94 22.24 -10.26
N GLY A 155 -0.71 21.87 -10.67
CA GLY A 155 0.04 22.53 -11.73
C GLY A 155 -0.36 22.07 -13.13
N SER A 156 0.02 22.84 -14.16
CA SER A 156 -0.38 22.57 -15.55
C SER A 156 0.15 21.26 -16.14
N LYS A 157 1.30 20.77 -15.64
CA LYS A 157 2.03 19.60 -16.17
C LYS A 157 2.16 19.60 -17.70
N ARG A 158 2.29 20.80 -18.29
CA ARG A 158 2.44 20.99 -19.73
C ARG A 158 3.66 20.18 -20.23
N GLY A 159 3.46 19.37 -21.26
CA GLY A 159 4.50 18.48 -21.80
C GLY A 159 4.62 17.12 -21.11
N SER A 160 3.77 16.82 -20.11
CA SER A 160 3.71 15.49 -19.52
C SER A 160 3.24 14.44 -20.55
N LYS A 161 3.96 13.33 -20.61
CA LYS A 161 3.58 12.18 -21.44
C LYS A 161 2.48 11.33 -20.79
N VAL A 162 2.31 11.42 -19.47
CA VAL A 162 1.41 10.54 -18.69
C VAL A 162 0.19 11.29 -18.17
N ALA A 163 0.34 12.54 -17.77
CA ALA A 163 -0.76 13.29 -17.17
C ALA A 163 -1.76 13.76 -18.25
N ARG A 164 -3.05 13.47 -18.04
CA ARG A 164 -4.14 13.76 -18.98
C ARG A 164 -5.35 14.34 -18.26
N ARG A 165 -6.08 15.26 -18.89
CA ARG A 165 -7.37 15.71 -18.35
C ARG A 165 -8.44 14.67 -18.69
N TYR A 166 -9.15 14.20 -17.68
CA TYR A 166 -10.23 13.23 -17.82
C TYR A 166 -11.27 13.45 -16.70
N LYS A 167 -12.35 12.65 -16.71
CA LYS A 167 -13.39 12.70 -15.69
C LYS A 167 -12.83 12.19 -14.36
N SER A 168 -12.67 13.10 -13.39
CA SER A 168 -12.25 12.74 -12.02
C SER A 168 -13.45 12.40 -11.14
N LYS A 169 -13.29 11.44 -10.21
CA LYS A 169 -14.28 11.14 -9.16
C LYS A 169 -14.53 12.38 -8.27
N GLU A 170 -13.52 13.25 -8.12
CA GLU A 170 -13.60 14.52 -7.38
C GLU A 170 -14.10 15.70 -8.24
N SER A 171 -14.56 15.44 -9.47
CA SER A 171 -14.99 16.48 -10.43
C SER A 171 -13.94 17.53 -10.79
N ARG A 172 -12.65 17.25 -10.54
CA ARG A 172 -11.50 18.08 -10.92
C ARG A 172 -11.07 17.90 -12.38
N ASN A 173 -12.00 18.11 -13.31
CA ASN A 173 -11.75 17.99 -14.75
C ASN A 173 -10.82 19.11 -15.29
N ASP A 174 -10.59 20.15 -14.48
CA ASP A 174 -9.64 21.24 -14.71
C ASP A 174 -8.18 20.80 -14.59
N CYS A 175 -7.93 19.79 -13.76
CA CYS A 175 -6.60 19.30 -13.44
C CYS A 175 -6.18 18.10 -14.30
N PRO A 176 -4.90 18.03 -14.72
CA PRO A 176 -4.37 16.82 -15.32
C PRO A 176 -4.24 15.71 -14.26
N LEU A 177 -4.72 14.52 -14.60
CA LEU A 177 -4.80 13.32 -13.78
C LEU A 177 -3.72 12.31 -14.19
N ILE A 178 -3.38 11.44 -13.24
CA ILE A 178 -2.74 10.16 -13.46
C ILE A 178 -3.52 9.08 -12.70
N THR A 179 -3.42 7.86 -13.16
CA THR A 179 -4.03 6.72 -12.49
C THR A 179 -2.94 5.91 -11.81
N LEU A 180 -3.10 5.64 -10.52
CA LEU A 180 -2.23 4.77 -9.74
C LEU A 180 -2.96 3.46 -9.48
N SER A 181 -2.28 2.37 -9.71
CA SER A 181 -2.75 1.05 -9.35
C SER A 181 -1.88 0.47 -8.26
N LEU A 182 -2.50 -0.16 -7.28
CA LEU A 182 -1.81 -0.84 -6.20
C LEU A 182 -2.33 -2.26 -6.07
N THR A 183 -1.41 -3.21 -5.98
CA THR A 183 -1.70 -4.61 -5.71
C THR A 183 -1.15 -4.97 -4.34
N VAL A 184 -2.00 -5.50 -3.47
CA VAL A 184 -1.63 -5.98 -2.13
C VAL A 184 -2.14 -7.41 -1.91
N ASP A 185 -1.58 -8.12 -0.93
CA ASP A 185 -2.11 -9.42 -0.48
C ASP A 185 -3.20 -9.29 0.59
N GLU A 186 -3.69 -10.43 1.08
CA GLU A 186 -4.68 -10.52 2.17
C GLU A 186 -4.26 -9.82 3.48
N GLU A 187 -2.96 -9.70 3.74
CA GLU A 187 -2.40 -9.08 4.94
C GLU A 187 -2.10 -7.57 4.70
N GLY A 188 -2.35 -7.07 3.49
CA GLY A 188 -2.14 -5.68 3.11
C GLY A 188 -0.71 -5.32 2.70
N PHE A 189 0.17 -6.31 2.45
CA PHE A 189 1.53 -6.05 1.98
C PHE A 189 1.53 -5.69 0.49
N PRO A 190 2.15 -4.56 0.10
CA PRO A 190 2.32 -4.18 -1.31
C PRO A 190 3.14 -5.21 -2.09
N LYS A 191 2.63 -5.58 -3.27
CA LYS A 191 3.31 -6.49 -4.20
C LYS A 191 3.86 -5.76 -5.42
N GLN A 192 3.06 -4.84 -5.95
CA GLN A 192 3.44 -4.04 -7.11
C GLN A 192 2.60 -2.78 -7.18
N SER A 193 3.20 -1.70 -7.66
CA SER A 193 2.53 -0.45 -7.98
C SER A 193 2.74 -0.08 -9.45
N LYS A 194 1.79 0.65 -10.04
CA LYS A 194 1.93 1.11 -11.42
C LYS A 194 1.24 2.43 -11.66
N VAL A 195 1.94 3.31 -12.37
CA VAL A 195 1.41 4.61 -12.82
C VAL A 195 0.99 4.50 -14.27
N PHE A 196 -0.25 4.87 -14.53
CA PHE A 196 -0.91 4.86 -15.83
C PHE A 196 -1.29 6.28 -16.28
N GLU A 197 -1.55 6.46 -17.57
CA GLU A 197 -2.09 7.73 -18.07
C GLU A 197 -3.46 8.01 -17.43
N GLY A 198 -3.78 9.27 -17.14
CA GLY A 198 -5.00 9.66 -16.41
C GLY A 198 -6.33 9.38 -17.13
N ASN A 199 -6.29 8.81 -18.34
CA ASN A 199 -7.44 8.41 -19.14
C ASN A 199 -7.42 6.92 -19.50
N VAL A 200 -6.57 6.11 -18.87
CA VAL A 200 -6.51 4.68 -19.15
C VAL A 200 -7.84 4.04 -18.78
N SER A 201 -8.43 3.33 -19.74
CA SER A 201 -9.60 2.50 -19.50
C SER A 201 -9.20 1.33 -18.62
N GLU A 202 -9.92 1.16 -17.51
CA GLU A 202 -9.74 0.12 -16.49
C GLU A 202 -9.50 -1.32 -17.05
N PRO A 203 -10.07 -1.77 -18.20
CA PRO A 203 -9.82 -3.10 -18.78
C PRO A 203 -8.36 -3.40 -19.18
N GLY A 204 -7.55 -2.39 -19.52
CA GLY A 204 -6.20 -2.61 -20.04
C GLY A 204 -5.15 -2.86 -18.96
N THR A 205 -5.43 -2.48 -17.71
CA THR A 205 -4.44 -2.40 -16.63
C THR A 205 -4.17 -3.76 -15.97
N LEU A 206 -5.21 -4.61 -15.92
CA LEU A 206 -5.15 -5.89 -15.21
C LEU A 206 -4.16 -6.87 -15.83
N LYS A 207 -4.00 -6.84 -17.16
CA LYS A 207 -3.09 -7.77 -17.86
C LYS A 207 -1.65 -7.65 -17.37
N ASP A 208 -1.16 -6.42 -17.27
CA ASP A 208 0.23 -6.16 -16.88
C ASP A 208 0.51 -6.65 -15.45
N ILE A 209 -0.51 -6.58 -14.59
CA ILE A 209 -0.45 -7.00 -13.18
C ILE A 209 -0.43 -8.52 -13.08
N LEU A 210 -1.29 -9.20 -13.83
CA LEU A 210 -1.31 -10.67 -13.88
C LEU A 210 0.01 -11.21 -14.45
N ASP A 211 0.60 -10.53 -15.43
CA ASP A 211 1.92 -10.88 -15.96
C ASP A 211 3.04 -10.66 -14.93
N GLY A 212 2.92 -9.64 -14.08
CA GLY A 212 3.81 -9.40 -12.93
C GLY A 212 3.75 -10.53 -11.89
N LEU A 213 2.54 -10.90 -11.46
CA LEU A 213 2.32 -11.97 -10.46
C LEU A 213 2.87 -13.31 -10.92
N LYS A 214 2.72 -13.64 -12.22
CA LYS A 214 3.26 -14.88 -12.80
C LYS A 214 4.78 -15.02 -12.70
N LYS A 215 5.52 -13.90 -12.77
CA LYS A 215 6.99 -13.95 -12.71
C LYS A 215 7.50 -14.34 -11.32
N GLU A 216 6.70 -14.15 -10.28
CA GLU A 216 7.05 -14.49 -8.90
C GLU A 216 6.75 -15.96 -8.53
N ASP A 217 5.87 -16.63 -9.29
CA ASP A 217 5.28 -17.93 -8.94
C ASP A 217 6.05 -19.14 -9.45
N GLY A 218 7.39 -19.10 -9.36
CA GLY A 218 8.23 -20.26 -9.69
C GLY A 218 7.92 -21.53 -8.89
N MET A 219 7.14 -21.48 -7.79
CA MET A 219 6.90 -22.63 -6.91
C MET A 219 5.50 -22.78 -6.27
N PHE A 220 4.54 -21.85 -6.42
CA PHE A 220 3.24 -21.97 -5.74
C PHE A 220 2.03 -21.71 -6.64
N SER A 221 0.95 -22.43 -6.33
CA SER A 221 -0.21 -22.83 -7.13
C SER A 221 -1.04 -21.70 -7.75
N ASN A 222 -1.63 -22.00 -8.92
CA ASN A 222 -2.69 -21.25 -9.62
C ASN A 222 -4.00 -21.05 -8.80
N ASP A 223 -3.96 -21.09 -7.47
CA ASP A 223 -5.13 -20.99 -6.59
C ASP A 223 -5.39 -19.58 -6.05
N ARG A 224 -4.61 -18.57 -6.49
CA ARG A 224 -4.80 -17.18 -6.08
C ARG A 224 -6.18 -16.66 -6.49
N THR A 225 -6.79 -15.91 -5.59
CA THR A 225 -8.08 -15.25 -5.81
C THR A 225 -7.87 -13.75 -5.97
N ILE A 226 -8.23 -13.21 -7.14
CA ILE A 226 -8.13 -11.77 -7.42
C ILE A 226 -9.42 -11.07 -7.00
N VAL A 227 -9.31 -10.07 -6.14
CA VAL A 227 -10.43 -9.23 -5.68
C VAL A 227 -10.30 -7.86 -6.32
N MET A 228 -11.35 -7.39 -6.98
CA MET A 228 -11.37 -6.06 -7.61
C MET A 228 -12.77 -5.44 -7.63
N ASP A 229 -12.81 -4.10 -7.74
CA ASP A 229 -14.05 -3.33 -7.80
C ASP A 229 -14.78 -3.46 -9.15
N ALA A 230 -16.08 -3.10 -9.16
CA ALA A 230 -16.99 -3.17 -10.29
C ALA A 230 -16.49 -2.42 -11.53
N GLY A 231 -15.78 -1.30 -11.36
CA GLY A 231 -15.24 -0.52 -12.48
C GLY A 231 -14.27 -1.35 -13.33
N ILE A 232 -13.43 -2.12 -12.65
CA ILE A 232 -12.36 -2.92 -13.23
C ILE A 232 -12.87 -4.28 -13.70
N ALA A 233 -13.95 -4.80 -13.11
CA ALA A 233 -14.50 -6.12 -13.37
C ALA A 233 -15.24 -6.25 -14.72
N THR A 234 -14.54 -6.01 -15.83
CA THR A 234 -15.09 -6.21 -17.16
C THR A 234 -15.12 -7.66 -17.59
N GLU A 235 -15.99 -8.01 -18.54
CA GLU A 235 -16.09 -9.40 -19.02
C GLU A 235 -14.75 -9.86 -19.62
N GLU A 236 -14.04 -8.95 -20.30
CA GLU A 236 -12.69 -9.22 -20.82
C GLU A 236 -11.69 -9.47 -19.69
N ASN A 237 -11.77 -8.69 -18.60
CA ASN A 237 -10.90 -8.86 -17.43
C ASN A 237 -11.19 -10.17 -16.69
N ILE A 238 -12.46 -10.51 -16.48
CA ILE A 238 -12.86 -11.77 -15.85
C ILE A 238 -12.39 -12.96 -16.70
N ALA A 239 -12.59 -12.90 -18.02
CA ALA A 239 -12.09 -13.91 -18.94
C ALA A 239 -10.56 -14.02 -18.90
N LEU A 240 -9.85 -12.90 -18.75
CA LEU A 240 -8.40 -12.89 -18.61
C LEU A 240 -7.95 -13.55 -17.30
N ILE A 241 -8.60 -13.29 -16.17
CA ILE A 241 -8.30 -13.94 -14.88
C ILE A 241 -8.48 -15.46 -15.02
N ARG A 242 -9.63 -15.90 -15.54
CA ARG A 242 -9.95 -17.33 -15.76
C ARG A 242 -8.94 -18.00 -16.70
N LYS A 243 -8.56 -17.33 -17.80
CA LYS A 243 -7.56 -17.83 -18.76
C LYS A 243 -6.19 -18.04 -18.11
N ASN A 244 -5.85 -17.23 -17.11
CA ASN A 244 -4.60 -17.36 -16.36
C ASN A 244 -4.68 -18.36 -15.21
N GLY A 245 -5.83 -19.03 -15.01
CA GLY A 245 -6.03 -20.05 -14.00
C GLY A 245 -6.40 -19.52 -12.62
N TYR A 246 -6.53 -18.20 -12.45
CA TYR A 246 -6.85 -17.59 -11.17
C TYR A 246 -8.36 -17.60 -10.88
N LYS A 247 -8.71 -17.55 -9.59
CA LYS A 247 -10.07 -17.32 -9.10
C LYS A 247 -10.34 -15.82 -8.97
N TYR A 248 -11.60 -15.42 -8.84
CA TYR A 248 -11.94 -14.01 -8.61
C TYR A 248 -13.12 -13.82 -7.66
N VAL A 249 -13.14 -12.64 -7.04
CA VAL A 249 -14.30 -12.07 -6.36
C VAL A 249 -14.46 -10.66 -6.88
N VAL A 250 -15.58 -10.38 -7.55
CA VAL A 250 -15.86 -9.08 -8.15
C VAL A 250 -17.29 -8.65 -7.90
N VAL A 251 -17.49 -7.34 -7.89
CA VAL A 251 -18.84 -6.78 -7.90
C VAL A 251 -19.42 -6.95 -9.30
N SER A 252 -20.53 -7.67 -9.41
CA SER A 252 -21.23 -7.86 -10.69
C SER A 252 -21.65 -6.51 -11.28
N ARG A 253 -21.35 -6.29 -12.56
CA ARG A 253 -21.82 -5.13 -13.33
C ARG A 253 -23.26 -5.27 -13.82
N LYS A 254 -23.87 -6.46 -13.69
CA LYS A 254 -25.29 -6.66 -14.02
C LYS A 254 -26.15 -5.89 -13.01
N LYS A 255 -26.93 -4.94 -13.50
CA LYS A 255 -27.76 -4.03 -12.68
C LYS A 255 -28.97 -4.71 -12.05
N SER A 256 -29.44 -5.80 -12.65
CA SER A 256 -30.60 -6.54 -12.20
C SER A 256 -30.44 -8.00 -12.59
N PHE A 257 -30.83 -8.88 -11.68
CA PHE A 257 -31.10 -10.27 -11.95
C PHE A 257 -32.62 -10.43 -11.93
N GLU A 258 -33.16 -11.40 -12.68
CA GLU A 258 -34.58 -11.72 -12.57
C GLU A 258 -34.89 -12.19 -11.14
N ASP A 259 -36.10 -11.91 -10.64
CA ASP A 259 -36.47 -12.29 -9.26
C ASP A 259 -36.37 -13.82 -9.05
N THR A 260 -36.54 -14.59 -10.11
CA THR A 260 -36.37 -16.06 -10.14
C THR A 260 -34.93 -16.53 -9.99
N PHE A 261 -33.95 -15.66 -10.24
CA PHE A 261 -32.52 -15.97 -10.16
C PHE A 261 -32.06 -16.17 -8.71
N TRP A 262 -32.67 -15.43 -7.78
CA TRP A 262 -32.50 -15.63 -6.35
C TRP A 262 -33.65 -16.52 -5.90
N PRO A 263 -33.43 -17.81 -5.60
CA PRO A 263 -34.51 -18.66 -5.13
C PRO A 263 -35.11 -18.05 -3.85
N GLU A 264 -36.24 -18.60 -3.39
CA GLU A 264 -36.72 -18.38 -2.02
C GLU A 264 -35.79 -19.08 -1.00
N THR A 265 -34.49 -18.92 -1.16
CA THR A 265 -33.44 -19.36 -0.24
C THR A 265 -33.43 -18.48 1.00
N ASP A 266 -33.14 -19.13 2.13
CA ASP A 266 -32.95 -18.49 3.43
C ASP A 266 -31.91 -17.36 3.32
N GLU A 267 -32.31 -16.17 3.78
CA GLU A 267 -31.43 -15.02 3.90
C GLU A 267 -30.65 -15.14 5.21
N GLU A 268 -29.32 -15.22 5.12
CA GLU A 268 -28.48 -15.17 6.30
C GLU A 268 -28.21 -13.72 6.69
N LYS A 269 -28.38 -13.39 7.96
CA LYS A 269 -28.12 -12.05 8.49
C LYS A 269 -26.83 -12.04 9.28
N ILE A 270 -25.90 -11.18 8.89
CA ILE A 270 -24.62 -10.98 9.57
C ILE A 270 -24.56 -9.55 10.10
N MET A 271 -24.24 -9.42 11.39
CA MET A 271 -23.95 -8.12 11.99
C MET A 271 -22.48 -7.77 11.74
N LEU A 272 -22.23 -6.59 11.17
CA LEU A 272 -20.87 -6.10 10.95
C LEU A 272 -20.20 -5.72 12.28
N SER A 273 -18.87 -5.63 12.24
CA SER A 273 -18.04 -5.27 13.41
C SER A 273 -18.34 -3.89 14.00
N ASP A 274 -19.05 -3.03 13.26
CA ASP A 274 -19.53 -1.73 13.75
C ASP A 274 -20.71 -1.83 14.73
N GLY A 275 -21.31 -3.03 14.86
CA GLY A 275 -22.46 -3.31 15.73
C GLY A 275 -23.75 -2.61 15.34
N LYS A 276 -23.80 -1.93 14.19
CA LYS A 276 -24.92 -1.10 13.74
C LYS A 276 -25.49 -1.57 12.41
N THR A 277 -24.65 -2.14 11.55
CA THR A 277 -25.04 -2.53 10.20
C THR A 277 -25.31 -4.03 10.17
N THR A 278 -26.53 -4.41 9.77
CA THR A 278 -26.87 -5.81 9.48
C THR A 278 -26.90 -6.00 7.96
N LEU A 279 -26.19 -7.03 7.49
CA LEU A 279 -26.18 -7.45 6.09
C LEU A 279 -27.06 -8.70 5.92
N GLY A 280 -28.04 -8.63 5.02
CA GLY A 280 -28.75 -9.79 4.50
C GLY A 280 -27.99 -10.40 3.34
N MET A 281 -27.76 -11.71 3.34
CA MET A 281 -26.94 -12.39 2.35
C MET A 281 -27.70 -13.55 1.72
N LYS A 282 -27.69 -13.63 0.39
CA LYS A 282 -28.20 -14.77 -0.38
C LYS A 282 -27.13 -15.27 -1.35
N LEU A 283 -26.89 -16.57 -1.36
CA LEU A 283 -25.88 -17.21 -2.20
C LEU A 283 -26.55 -18.13 -3.23
N VAL A 284 -26.22 -17.93 -4.49
CA VAL A 284 -26.62 -18.80 -5.60
C VAL A 284 -25.37 -19.31 -6.29
N ARG A 285 -25.28 -20.63 -6.51
CA ARG A 285 -24.17 -21.25 -7.24
C ARG A 285 -24.69 -21.76 -8.58
N THR A 286 -24.07 -21.32 -9.66
CA THR A 286 -24.23 -21.89 -10.99
C THR A 286 -23.15 -22.95 -11.24
N GLU A 287 -23.17 -23.59 -12.40
CA GLU A 287 -22.11 -24.55 -12.77
C GLU A 287 -20.72 -23.90 -12.88
N GLU A 288 -20.66 -22.60 -13.20
CA GLU A 288 -19.40 -21.89 -13.43
C GLU A 288 -19.04 -20.84 -12.37
N GLU A 289 -20.03 -20.23 -11.73
CA GLU A 289 -19.85 -19.05 -10.87
C GLU A 289 -20.69 -19.13 -9.60
N ALA A 290 -20.31 -18.36 -8.59
CA ALA A 290 -21.13 -18.13 -7.40
C ALA A 290 -21.52 -16.65 -7.32
N PHE A 291 -22.81 -16.38 -7.14
CA PHE A 291 -23.38 -15.06 -6.99
C PHE A 291 -23.81 -14.86 -5.54
N LEU A 292 -23.30 -13.79 -4.93
CA LEU A 292 -23.63 -13.41 -3.57
C LEU A 292 -24.35 -12.05 -3.59
N LEU A 293 -25.63 -12.06 -3.24
CA LEU A 293 -26.41 -10.85 -3.01
C LEU A 293 -26.17 -10.39 -1.58
N CYS A 294 -25.63 -9.18 -1.41
CA CYS A 294 -25.51 -8.53 -0.12
C CYS A 294 -26.48 -7.34 -0.06
N HIS A 295 -27.51 -7.46 0.77
CA HIS A 295 -28.47 -6.41 1.07
C HIS A 295 -28.08 -5.70 2.37
N SER A 296 -28.18 -4.37 2.39
CA SER A 296 -28.05 -3.57 3.60
C SER A 296 -28.98 -2.37 3.50
N GLU A 297 -29.74 -2.10 4.56
CA GLU A 297 -30.67 -0.95 4.61
C GLU A 297 -29.93 0.38 4.42
N ALA A 298 -28.71 0.51 4.94
CA ALA A 298 -27.89 1.72 4.82
C ALA A 298 -27.48 2.02 3.37
N LYS A 299 -27.05 0.99 2.61
CA LYS A 299 -26.70 1.14 1.20
C LYS A 299 -27.93 1.41 0.33
N GLU A 300 -29.05 0.75 0.61
CA GLU A 300 -30.33 1.02 -0.06
C GLU A 300 -30.76 2.49 0.13
N ALA A 301 -30.69 3.01 1.35
CA ALA A 301 -31.00 4.41 1.63
C ALA A 301 -30.06 5.38 0.88
N LYS A 302 -28.76 5.04 0.77
CA LYS A 302 -27.80 5.82 -0.01
C LYS A 302 -28.13 5.81 -1.51
N GLU A 303 -28.42 4.65 -2.08
CA GLU A 303 -28.78 4.51 -3.50
C GLU A 303 -30.11 5.22 -3.82
N ALA A 304 -31.10 5.15 -2.93
CA ALA A 304 -32.37 5.88 -3.05
C ALA A 304 -32.16 7.41 -3.07
N LYS A 305 -31.26 7.92 -2.22
CA LYS A 305 -30.87 9.33 -2.22
C LYS A 305 -30.18 9.72 -3.53
N GLU A 306 -29.27 8.91 -4.04
CA GLU A 306 -28.58 9.17 -5.31
C GLU A 306 -29.55 9.18 -6.50
N LYS A 307 -30.47 8.21 -6.58
CA LYS A 307 -31.55 8.19 -7.60
C LYS A 307 -32.44 9.44 -7.52
N SER A 308 -32.80 9.86 -6.30
CA SER A 308 -33.61 11.07 -6.10
C SER A 308 -32.90 12.33 -6.62
N ILE A 309 -31.57 12.43 -6.42
CA ILE A 309 -30.76 13.54 -6.95
C ILE A 309 -30.72 13.50 -8.48
N LEU A 310 -30.61 12.31 -9.09
CA LEU A 310 -30.58 12.15 -10.53
C LEU A 310 -31.92 12.56 -11.17
N SER A 311 -33.02 12.07 -10.61
CA SER A 311 -34.38 12.40 -11.04
C SER A 311 -34.66 13.90 -10.96
N LEU A 312 -34.19 14.58 -9.91
CA LEU A 312 -34.32 16.04 -9.78
C LEU A 312 -33.53 16.79 -10.86
N LYS A 313 -32.37 16.26 -11.28
CA LYS A 313 -31.58 16.85 -12.38
C LYS A 313 -32.25 16.64 -13.73
N GLU A 314 -32.86 15.48 -13.96
CA GLU A 314 -33.64 15.19 -15.17
C GLU A 314 -34.85 16.11 -15.28
N GLN A 315 -35.64 16.25 -14.20
CA GLN A 315 -36.78 17.17 -14.16
C GLN A 315 -36.39 18.61 -14.46
N ARG A 316 -35.31 19.12 -13.85
CA ARG A 316 -34.81 20.48 -14.12
C ARG A 316 -34.34 20.66 -15.56
N PHE A 317 -33.76 19.61 -16.15
CA PHE A 317 -33.33 19.64 -17.55
C PHE A 317 -34.55 19.65 -18.49
N GLU A 318 -35.57 18.85 -18.21
CA GLU A 318 -36.83 18.83 -18.96
C GLU A 318 -37.55 20.18 -18.86
N GLU A 319 -37.69 20.75 -17.66
CA GLU A 319 -38.30 22.08 -17.46
C GLU A 319 -37.59 23.18 -18.25
N ALA A 320 -36.26 23.09 -18.38
CA ALA A 320 -35.46 24.05 -19.14
C ALA A 320 -35.56 23.88 -20.67
N LEU A 321 -35.99 22.70 -21.16
CA LEU A 321 -36.23 22.48 -22.60
C LEU A 321 -37.56 23.09 -23.07
N TRP A 322 -38.48 23.38 -22.15
CA TRP A 322 -39.78 23.97 -22.43
C TRP A 322 -39.83 25.50 -22.20
N GLN A 323 -38.68 26.13 -21.93
CA GLN A 323 -38.48 27.59 -21.86
C GLN A 323 -37.72 28.10 -23.08
#